data_AF-A0A7M1KC80-F1
#
_entry.id   AF-A0A7M1KC80-F1
#
_cell.length_a   1.000
_cell.length_b   1.000
_cell.length_c   1.000
_cell.angle_alpha   90.00
_cell.angle_beta   90.00
_cell.angle_gamma   90.00
#
_symmetry.space_group_name_H-M   'P 1'
#
loop_
_entity.id
_entity.type
_entity.pdbx_description
1 polymer ?
#
loop_
_entity_poly.entity_id
_entity_poly.type
_entity_poly.pdbx_seq_one_letter_code
_entity_poly.pdbx_strand_id
1 'polypeptide(L)'
;MNMPYLASLAVLALPMSVMAIEPGPSSPQQALTEQWLTLQSTGSAASQKPQKASADERDRANQRFLDSYKYPIPEYFEQKVGGKTEGSN
;
A
#
# COMPACT_ATOMS: atom_id res chain seq x y z
N MET A 1 16.77 16.10 -55.70
CA MET A 1 16.77 15.79 -54.26
C MET A 1 17.73 14.62 -54.05
N ASN A 2 18.83 14.80 -53.31
CA ASN A 2 19.87 13.79 -53.25
C ASN A 2 19.38 12.60 -52.41
N MET A 3 19.43 11.39 -52.99
CA MET A 3 19.04 10.12 -52.37
C MET A 3 19.47 9.92 -50.89
N PRO A 4 20.70 10.29 -50.47
CA PRO A 4 21.10 10.13 -49.07
C PRO A 4 20.30 10.98 -48.08
N TYR A 5 19.83 12.17 -48.48
CA TYR A 5 19.03 13.01 -47.60
C TYR A 5 17.65 12.41 -47.35
N LEU A 6 17.03 11.84 -48.38
CA LEU A 6 15.75 11.13 -48.25
C LEU A 6 15.88 9.89 -47.36
N ALA A 7 16.97 9.14 -47.48
CA ALA A 7 17.26 8.02 -46.60
C ALA A 7 17.44 8.45 -45.13
N SER A 8 18.17 9.55 -44.89
CA SER A 8 18.35 10.07 -43.53
C SER A 8 17.04 10.55 -42.90
N LEU A 9 16.16 11.19 -43.69
CA LEU A 9 14.86 11.67 -43.25
C LEU A 9 13.93 10.50 -42.90
N ALA A 10 13.97 9.42 -43.68
CA ALA A 10 13.21 8.21 -43.41
C ALA A 10 13.64 7.54 -42.09
N VAL A 11 14.95 7.47 -41.82
CA VAL A 11 15.48 6.92 -40.56
C VAL A 11 15.11 7.80 -39.37
N LEU A 12 15.12 9.13 -39.52
CA LEU A 12 14.74 10.07 -38.47
C LEU A 12 13.24 10.02 -38.12
N ALA A 13 12.40 9.53 -39.03
CA ALA A 13 10.96 9.40 -38.82
C ALA A 13 10.56 8.09 -38.11
N LEU A 14 11.46 7.11 -37.98
CA LEU A 14 11.21 5.83 -37.31
C LEU A 14 10.73 5.93 -35.85
N PRO A 15 11.23 6.82 -34.97
CA PRO A 15 10.76 6.89 -33.58
C PRO A 15 9.36 7.49 -33.43
N MET A 16 8.77 8.08 -34.48
CA MET A 16 7.41 8.64 -34.42
C MET A 16 6.32 7.56 -34.41
N SER A 17 6.65 6.29 -34.62
CA SER A 17 5.72 5.15 -34.48
C SER A 17 5.69 4.55 -33.08
N VAL A 18 6.43 5.12 -32.11
CA VAL A 18 6.31 4.72 -30.70
C VAL A 18 4.95 5.17 -30.18
N MET A 19 4.00 4.24 -30.23
CA MET A 19 2.76 4.34 -29.48
C MET A 19 3.12 4.18 -28.00
N ALA A 20 2.85 5.21 -27.20
CA ALA A 20 2.85 5.06 -25.76
C ALA A 20 1.90 3.91 -25.38
N ILE A 21 2.28 3.12 -24.37
CA ILE A 21 1.41 2.11 -23.75
C ILE A 21 0.02 2.72 -23.53
N GLU A 22 -1.03 1.98 -23.92
CA GLU A 22 -2.41 2.44 -23.82
C GLU A 22 -2.69 2.91 -22.39
N PRO A 23 -3.29 4.10 -22.21
CA PRO A 23 -3.62 4.58 -20.89
C PRO A 23 -4.70 3.67 -20.28
N GLY A 24 -4.29 2.82 -19.35
CA GLY A 24 -5.19 1.90 -18.66
C GLY A 24 -4.42 0.95 -17.75
N PRO A 25 -5.09 0.36 -16.76
CA PRO A 25 -4.47 -0.65 -15.92
C PRO A 25 -4.07 -1.84 -16.80
N SER A 26 -2.82 -2.30 -16.72
CA SER A 26 -2.33 -3.43 -17.54
C SER A 26 -3.04 -4.74 -17.23
N SER A 27 -3.78 -4.78 -16.11
CA SER A 27 -4.63 -5.89 -15.68
C SER A 27 -5.72 -5.42 -14.70
N PRO A 28 -6.81 -6.19 -14.53
CA PRO A 28 -7.81 -5.92 -13.49
C PRO A 28 -7.22 -5.86 -12.07
N GLN A 29 -6.16 -6.63 -11.80
CA GLN A 29 -5.48 -6.65 -10.51
C GLN A 29 -4.74 -5.33 -10.26
N GLN A 30 -4.05 -4.80 -11.28
CA GLN A 30 -3.42 -3.48 -11.19
C GLN A 30 -4.46 -2.39 -10.90
N ALA A 31 -5.62 -2.44 -11.55
CA ALA A 31 -6.70 -1.47 -11.30
C ALA A 31 -7.13 -1.45 -9.84
N LEU A 32 -7.29 -2.62 -9.22
CA LEU A 32 -7.61 -2.73 -7.79
C LEU A 32 -6.48 -2.17 -6.92
N THR A 33 -5.23 -2.50 -7.22
CA THR A 33 -4.07 -1.97 -6.49
C THR A 33 -4.01 -0.45 -6.57
N GLU A 34 -4.21 0.15 -7.75
CA GLU A 34 -4.24 1.59 -7.94
C GLU A 34 -5.39 2.25 -7.17
N GLN A 35 -6.57 1.62 -7.14
CA GLN A 35 -7.70 2.09 -6.35
C GLN A 35 -7.37 2.09 -4.84
N TRP A 36 -6.76 1.03 -4.32
CA TRP A 36 -6.36 0.95 -2.92
C TRP A 36 -5.28 1.98 -2.56
N LEU A 37 -4.28 2.16 -3.43
CA LEU A 37 -3.23 3.17 -3.24
C LEU A 37 -3.82 4.59 -3.26
N THR A 38 -4.75 4.85 -4.17
CA THR A 38 -5.45 6.12 -4.24
C THR A 38 -6.26 6.35 -2.96
N LEU A 39 -7.07 5.36 -2.54
CA LEU A 39 -7.88 5.44 -1.32
C LEU A 39 -7.04 5.72 -0.06
N GLN A 40 -5.89 5.04 0.06
CA GLN A 40 -4.98 5.19 1.19
C GLN A 40 -4.28 6.55 1.18
N SER A 41 -3.79 7.00 0.03
CA SER A 41 -3.05 8.27 -0.10
C SER A 41 -3.97 9.49 0.05
N THR A 42 -5.18 9.44 -0.48
CA THR A 42 -6.16 10.53 -0.33
C THR A 42 -6.76 10.57 1.07
N GLY A 43 -6.72 9.46 1.80
CA GLY A 43 -7.39 9.32 3.09
C GLY A 43 -8.91 9.41 2.98
N SER A 44 -9.50 9.17 1.80
CA SER A 44 -10.96 9.34 1.60
C SER A 44 -11.81 8.42 2.47
N ALA A 45 -11.26 7.28 2.92
CA ALA A 45 -11.90 6.37 3.87
C ALA A 45 -11.45 6.57 5.32
N ALA A 46 -10.72 7.64 5.64
CA ALA A 46 -10.34 7.93 7.01
C ALA A 46 -11.57 8.23 7.88
N SER A 47 -11.52 7.82 9.15
CA SER A 47 -12.59 8.10 10.11
C SER A 47 -12.80 9.61 10.27
N GLN A 48 -14.06 10.03 10.25
CA GLN A 48 -14.44 11.43 10.51
C GLN A 48 -14.27 11.83 11.99
N LYS A 49 -13.95 10.88 12.87
CA LYS A 49 -13.70 11.12 14.30
C LYS A 49 -12.21 10.89 14.60
N PRO A 50 -11.37 11.93 14.54
CA PRO A 50 -9.95 11.81 14.85
C PRO A 50 -9.76 11.42 16.32
N GLN A 51 -9.20 10.24 16.56
CA GLN A 51 -8.80 9.80 17.90
C GLN A 51 -7.35 10.21 18.14
N LYS A 52 -7.14 11.49 18.46
CA LYS A 52 -5.79 12.01 18.71
C LYS A 52 -5.36 11.67 20.13
N ALA A 53 -4.31 10.86 20.26
CA ALA A 53 -3.68 10.59 21.54
C ALA A 53 -2.99 11.85 22.09
N SER A 54 -3.22 12.14 23.37
CA SER A 54 -2.47 13.14 24.13
C SER A 54 -0.96 12.83 24.10
N ALA A 55 -0.11 13.82 24.41
CA ALA A 55 1.33 13.58 24.54
C ALA A 55 1.61 12.48 25.57
N ASP A 56 0.99 12.57 26.75
CA ASP A 56 1.15 11.58 27.82
C ASP A 56 0.69 10.17 27.43
N GLU A 57 -0.38 10.07 26.62
CA GLU A 57 -0.89 8.78 26.13
C GLU A 57 0.07 8.16 25.10
N ARG A 58 0.67 8.99 24.24
CA ARG A 58 1.69 8.56 23.29
C ARG A 58 2.93 8.06 24.01
N ASP A 59 3.39 8.76 25.03
CA ASP A 59 4.56 8.37 25.80
C ASP A 59 4.31 7.06 26.57
N ARG A 60 3.12 6.91 27.18
CA ARG A 60 2.72 5.65 27.82
C ARG A 60 2.61 4.49 26.83
N ALA A 61 2.07 4.71 25.65
CA ALA A 61 2.00 3.69 24.61
C ALA A 61 3.40 3.25 24.15
N ASN A 62 4.32 4.21 24.00
CA ASN A 62 5.71 3.92 23.66
C ASN A 62 6.43 3.15 24.79
N GLN A 63 6.24 3.55 26.04
CA GLN A 63 6.75 2.80 27.20
C GLN A 63 6.25 1.35 27.21
N ARG A 64 4.94 1.14 27.02
CA ARG A 64 4.36 -0.21 26.94
C ARG A 64 4.96 -1.03 25.80
N PHE A 65 5.20 -0.40 24.64
CA PHE A 65 5.85 -1.05 23.52
C PHE A 65 7.29 -1.48 23.86
N LEU A 66 8.08 -0.59 24.47
CA LEU A 66 9.43 -0.92 24.95
C LEU A 66 9.41 -2.03 26.01
N ASP A 67 8.44 -1.98 26.93
CA ASP A 67 8.28 -3.00 27.96
C ASP A 67 7.87 -4.36 27.38
N SER A 68 7.17 -4.39 26.24
CA SER A 68 6.80 -5.66 25.58
C SER A 68 8.00 -6.52 25.22
N TYR A 69 9.14 -5.91 24.88
CA TYR A 69 10.38 -6.62 24.56
C TYR A 69 11.07 -7.24 25.78
N LYS A 70 10.68 -6.84 27.00
CA LYS A 70 11.23 -7.42 28.24
C LYS A 70 10.62 -8.78 28.55
N TYR A 71 9.49 -9.12 27.93
CA TYR A 71 8.80 -10.38 28.16
C TYR A 71 9.15 -11.35 27.02
N PRO A 72 9.73 -12.53 27.32
CA PRO A 72 9.98 -13.53 26.30
C PRO A 72 8.65 -14.02 25.72
N ILE A 73 8.63 -14.29 24.42
CA ILE A 73 7.48 -14.93 23.77
C ILE A 73 7.41 -16.37 24.32
N PRO A 74 6.28 -16.80 24.90
CA PRO A 74 6.13 -18.17 25.36
C PRO A 74 6.16 -19.15 24.18
N GLU A 75 6.86 -20.27 24.32
CA GLU A 75 6.86 -21.37 23.33
C GLU A 75 5.46 -21.98 23.16
N TYR A 76 4.67 -21.99 24.24
CA TYR A 76 3.31 -22.51 24.25
C TYR A 76 2.40 -21.51 24.96
N PHE A 77 1.28 -21.18 24.30
CA PHE A 77 0.17 -20.51 24.96
C PHE A 77 -0.72 -21.57 25.62
N GLU A 78 -1.03 -21.41 26.90
CA GLU A 78 -1.95 -22.31 27.58
C GLU A 78 -3.34 -22.25 26.93
N GLN A 79 -3.79 -23.35 26.32
CA GLN A 79 -5.10 -23.44 25.64
C GLN A 79 -6.30 -23.16 26.56
N LYS A 80 -6.10 -23.23 27.89
CA LYS A 80 -7.15 -22.97 28.89
C LYS A 80 -7.29 -21.49 29.25
N VAL A 81 -6.41 -20.61 28.74
CA VAL A 81 -6.42 -19.16 28.98
C VAL A 81 -7.11 -18.40 27.84
N GLY A 82 -7.67 -19.11 26.85
CA GLY A 82 -8.60 -18.53 25.89
C GLY A 82 -9.92 -18.12 26.57
N GLY A 83 -10.50 -16.98 26.17
CA GLY A 83 -11.79 -16.53 26.70
C GLY A 83 -12.88 -17.58 26.52
N LYS A 84 -13.62 -17.88 27.59
CA LYS A 84 -14.82 -18.73 27.52
C LYS A 84 -15.90 -17.98 26.73
N THR A 85 -16.18 -18.42 25.51
CA THR A 85 -17.39 -18.00 24.80
C THR A 85 -18.54 -18.86 25.29
N GLU A 86 -19.47 -18.29 26.05
CA GLU A 86 -20.74 -18.96 26.37
C GLU A 86 -21.59 -19.02 25.10
N GLY A 87 -21.49 -20.14 24.39
CA GLY A 87 -22.41 -20.46 23.30
C GLY A 87 -23.71 -21.00 23.89
N SER A 88 -24.76 -20.19 23.90
CA SER A 88 -26.13 -20.69 23.99
C SER A 88 -26.54 -21.16 22.60
N ASN A 89 -26.77 -22.47 22.44
CA ASN A 89 -27.62 -22.98 21.36
C ASN A 89 -29.08 -22.82 21.75
#